data_AF-A0A5B7E102-F1
#
_entry.id   AF-A0A5B7E102-F1
#
_cell.length_a   1.000
_cell.length_b   1.000
_cell.length_c   1.000
_cell.angle_alpha   90.00
_cell.angle_beta   90.00
_cell.angle_gamma   90.00
#
_symmetry.space_group_name_H-M   'P 1'
#
loop_
_entity.id
_entity.type
_entity.pdbx_description
1 polymer ?
#
loop_
_entity_poly.entity_id
_entity_poly.type
_entity_poly.pdbx_seq_one_letter_code
_entity_poly.pdbx_strand_id
1 'polypeptide(L)'
;MCWGLRLVTEEMTMWLLLNSTDPAQELQWLIYELQNAEDKGEKVHILGHIPPGHSDCLKVWSHNYYTIVNRYEATITAQFFGHTHFDEFELFYDENNRHRVVTDHETWVMNLEEANRYGHPRWYQLYSARRAYNMRNLLPEEWNRLVYKMALDDNLFRKYQRFYWKNSVAREDCDSECKKRMLCDLKSGRSNDRKHTCAKITEQVEIQERTGWTDWIYSGFSITSLAVVIPVAAVVIPNVLYFFFF
;
A
#
# COMPACT_ATOMS: atom_id res chain seq x y z
N MET A 1 8.04 -1.78 18.67
CA MET A 1 7.59 -3.09 19.15
C MET A 1 6.25 -3.26 18.46
N CYS A 2 6.00 -4.33 17.69
CA CYS A 2 4.67 -4.49 17.10
C CYS A 2 3.76 -5.05 18.18
N TRP A 3 2.91 -4.22 18.74
CA TRP A 3 1.93 -4.67 19.71
C TRP A 3 0.76 -5.34 18.99
N GLY A 4 0.41 -6.58 19.39
CA GLY A 4 -0.93 -7.11 19.17
C GLY A 4 -1.06 -8.45 18.44
N LEU A 5 -0.07 -9.33 18.38
CA LEU A 5 -0.22 -10.65 17.76
C LEU A 5 -0.77 -11.69 18.76
N ARG A 6 -1.96 -11.44 19.33
CA ARG A 6 -2.59 -12.38 20.28
C ARG A 6 -4.08 -12.52 20.02
N LEU A 7 -4.54 -13.77 19.87
CA LEU A 7 -5.94 -14.11 20.11
C LEU A 7 -6.25 -13.79 21.58
N VAL A 8 -7.06 -12.74 21.76
CA VAL A 8 -7.76 -12.31 22.99
C VAL A 8 -6.95 -11.48 24.01
N THR A 9 -7.40 -10.22 24.12
CA THR A 9 -7.25 -9.19 25.18
C THR A 9 -5.86 -8.60 25.48
N GLU A 10 -5.78 -7.28 25.23
CA GLU A 10 -4.68 -6.37 25.55
C GLU A 10 -4.55 -6.11 27.06
N GLU A 11 -3.32 -6.09 27.55
CA GLU A 11 -2.90 -5.14 28.59
C GLU A 11 -1.57 -4.49 28.17
N MET A 12 -1.56 -3.16 28.09
CA MET A 12 -0.38 -2.35 27.81
C MET A 12 0.64 -2.51 28.94
N THR A 13 1.76 -3.19 28.70
CA THR A 13 2.84 -3.29 29.69
C THR A 13 4.08 -2.53 29.22
N MET A 14 4.18 -1.26 29.63
CA MET A 14 5.30 -0.33 29.41
C MET A 14 6.69 -0.94 29.72
N TRP A 15 6.75 -1.98 30.55
CA TRP A 15 7.97 -2.70 30.97
C TRP A 15 8.68 -3.49 29.86
N LEU A 16 8.00 -3.82 28.76
CA LEU A 16 8.58 -4.59 27.64
C LEU A 16 9.61 -3.78 26.80
N LEU A 17 9.79 -2.48 27.09
CA LEU A 17 10.83 -1.64 26.47
C LEU A 17 12.22 -1.80 27.13
N LEU A 18 12.34 -2.50 28.26
CA LEU A 18 13.61 -2.68 28.97
C LEU A 18 14.51 -3.75 28.33
N ASN A 19 13.92 -4.76 27.68
CA ASN A 19 14.62 -5.74 26.85
C ASN A 19 13.81 -5.98 25.57
N SER A 20 14.34 -5.54 24.44
CA SER A 20 13.67 -5.60 23.14
C SER A 20 13.85 -6.93 22.40
N THR A 21 14.56 -7.90 23.00
CA THR A 21 14.75 -9.24 22.44
C THR A 21 13.52 -10.10 22.73
N ASP A 22 12.67 -10.27 21.72
CA ASP A 22 11.39 -11.03 21.76
C ASP A 22 10.59 -10.87 23.07
N PRO A 23 10.07 -9.65 23.32
CA PRO A 23 9.31 -9.38 24.55
C PRO A 23 8.13 -10.36 24.68
N ALA A 24 8.01 -10.98 25.86
CA ALA A 24 7.02 -12.02 26.16
C ALA A 24 7.12 -13.31 25.32
N GLN A 25 8.23 -13.53 24.60
CA GLN A 25 8.44 -14.69 23.73
C GLN A 25 7.33 -14.87 22.67
N GLU A 26 6.77 -13.76 22.20
CA GLU A 26 5.64 -13.75 21.28
C GLU A 26 6.01 -14.35 19.92
N LEU A 27 7.19 -14.04 19.39
CA LEU A 27 7.66 -14.63 18.13
C LEU A 27 8.01 -16.10 18.29
N GLN A 28 8.62 -16.48 19.43
CA GLN A 28 8.88 -17.88 19.73
C GLN A 28 7.59 -18.71 19.84
N TRP A 29 6.57 -18.18 20.49
CA TRP A 29 5.24 -18.79 20.56
C TRP A 29 4.60 -18.91 19.17
N LEU A 30 4.68 -17.85 18.36
CA LEU A 30 4.16 -17.86 16.99
C LEU A 30 4.81 -18.97 16.16
N ILE A 31 6.13 -19.13 16.24
CA ILE A 31 6.86 -20.20 15.55
C ILE A 31 6.34 -21.57 15.98
N TYR A 32 6.14 -21.78 17.29
CA TYR A 32 5.65 -23.03 17.83
C TYR A 32 4.25 -23.38 17.31
N GLU A 33 3.32 -22.43 17.33
CA GLU A 33 1.96 -22.64 16.81
C GLU A 33 1.95 -22.87 15.29
N LEU A 34 2.74 -22.11 14.53
CA LEU A 34 2.85 -22.28 13.08
C LEU A 34 3.46 -23.63 12.70
N GLN A 35 4.47 -24.11 13.44
CA GLN A 35 5.05 -25.42 13.22
C GLN A 35 4.04 -26.54 13.53
N ASN A 36 3.33 -26.44 14.65
CA ASN A 36 2.29 -27.40 15.00
C ASN A 36 1.18 -27.46 13.95
N ALA A 37 0.77 -26.31 13.42
CA ALA A 37 -0.22 -26.23 12.35
C ALA A 37 0.31 -26.83 11.03
N GLU A 38 1.58 -26.59 10.70
CA GLU A 38 2.25 -27.17 9.53
C GLU A 38 2.28 -28.70 9.62
N ASP A 39 2.69 -29.25 10.77
CA ASP A 39 2.78 -30.69 11.02
C ASP A 39 1.41 -31.39 10.93
N LYS A 40 0.33 -30.68 11.28
CA LYS A 40 -1.06 -31.14 11.17
C LYS A 40 -1.70 -30.87 9.80
N GLY A 41 -1.01 -30.15 8.91
CA GLY A 41 -1.54 -29.74 7.60
C GLY A 41 -2.64 -28.66 7.69
N GLU A 42 -2.75 -27.97 8.83
CA GLU A 42 -3.74 -26.93 9.07
C GLU A 42 -3.36 -25.62 8.35
N LYS A 43 -4.30 -24.66 8.35
CA LYS A 43 -4.14 -23.34 7.75
C LYS A 43 -4.38 -22.29 8.82
N VAL A 44 -3.59 -21.24 8.81
CA VAL A 44 -3.58 -20.22 9.88
C VAL A 44 -3.92 -18.86 9.33
N HIS A 45 -4.83 -18.16 10.02
CA HIS A 45 -5.03 -16.73 9.85
C HIS A 45 -4.36 -16.00 11.01
N ILE A 46 -3.59 -14.98 10.67
CA ILE A 46 -2.94 -14.11 11.65
C ILE A 46 -3.76 -12.83 11.78
N LEU A 47 -4.04 -12.44 13.01
CA LEU A 47 -4.71 -11.18 13.32
C LEU A 47 -3.81 -10.37 14.25
N GLY A 48 -3.66 -9.07 13.97
CA GLY A 48 -2.96 -8.17 14.87
C GLY A 48 -3.46 -6.74 14.77
N HIS A 49 -2.99 -5.87 15.67
CA HIS A 49 -3.35 -4.46 15.64
C HIS A 49 -2.40 -3.65 14.74
N ILE A 50 -1.12 -3.58 15.09
CA ILE A 50 -0.11 -2.80 14.36
C ILE A 50 0.44 -3.62 13.19
N PRO A 51 0.39 -3.12 11.95
CA PRO A 51 0.96 -3.83 10.82
C PRO A 51 2.50 -3.87 10.90
N PRO A 52 3.13 -4.98 10.48
CA PRO A 52 4.56 -5.23 10.66
C PRO A 52 5.46 -4.33 9.80
N GLY A 53 4.97 -3.78 8.69
CA GLY A 53 5.68 -2.79 7.88
C GLY A 53 5.70 -1.38 8.47
N HIS A 54 4.86 -1.09 9.47
CA HIS A 54 4.72 0.24 10.05
C HIS A 54 5.99 0.71 10.79
N SER A 55 6.18 2.04 10.86
CA SER A 55 7.33 2.64 11.57
C SER A 55 7.30 2.43 13.08
N ASP A 56 6.12 2.20 13.66
CA ASP A 56 5.94 1.96 15.10
C ASP A 56 6.43 0.56 15.51
N CYS A 57 6.54 -0.33 14.51
CA CYS A 57 7.13 -1.64 14.70
C CYS A 57 8.66 -1.52 14.83
N LEU A 58 9.23 -2.26 15.79
CA LEU A 58 10.70 -2.25 15.93
C LEU A 58 11.29 -2.97 14.72
N LYS A 59 12.29 -2.38 14.06
CA LYS A 59 12.94 -2.94 12.86
C LYS A 59 13.36 -4.41 13.05
N VAL A 60 13.96 -4.74 14.20
CA VAL A 60 14.42 -6.10 14.52
C VAL A 60 13.24 -7.08 14.60
N TRP A 61 12.15 -6.68 15.27
CA TRP A 61 10.93 -7.49 15.37
C TRP A 61 10.28 -7.67 14.00
N SER A 62 10.11 -6.58 13.24
CA SER A 62 9.54 -6.61 11.88
C SER A 62 10.32 -7.54 10.96
N HIS A 63 11.65 -7.53 11.04
CA HIS A 63 12.51 -8.41 10.25
C HIS A 63 12.36 -9.88 10.65
N ASN A 64 12.33 -10.19 11.95
CA ASN A 64 12.12 -11.55 12.43
C ASN A 64 10.72 -12.08 12.05
N TYR A 65 9.68 -11.27 12.25
CA TYR A 65 8.32 -11.59 11.85
C TYR A 65 8.24 -11.86 10.34
N TYR A 66 8.86 -11.01 9.52
CA TYR A 66 8.92 -11.22 8.07
C TYR A 66 9.57 -12.56 7.71
N THR A 67 10.69 -12.92 8.35
CA THR A 67 11.37 -14.21 8.13
C THR A 67 10.49 -15.39 8.52
N ILE A 68 9.76 -15.30 9.64
CA ILE A 68 8.83 -16.33 10.10
C ILE A 68 7.68 -16.49 9.10
N VAL A 69 7.04 -15.40 8.68
CA VAL A 69 5.97 -15.41 7.68
C VAL A 69 6.46 -16.04 6.37
N ASN A 70 7.68 -15.70 5.94
CA ASN A 70 8.26 -16.26 4.73
C ASN A 70 8.52 -17.78 4.85
N ARG A 71 9.01 -18.24 6.01
CA ARG A 71 9.21 -19.68 6.27
C ARG A 71 7.90 -20.46 6.28
N TYR A 72 6.82 -19.87 6.80
CA TYR A 72 5.52 -20.52 6.96
C TYR A 72 4.49 -20.05 5.93
N GLU A 73 4.93 -19.57 4.77
CA GLU A 73 4.05 -19.06 3.70
C GLU A 73 3.00 -20.09 3.25
N ALA A 74 3.31 -21.39 3.35
CA ALA A 74 2.37 -22.46 3.04
C ALA A 74 1.33 -22.64 4.15
N THR A 75 1.65 -22.36 5.39
CA THR A 75 0.74 -22.58 6.52
C THR A 75 -0.18 -21.38 6.73
N ILE A 76 0.32 -20.17 6.50
CA ILE A 76 -0.43 -18.93 6.67
C ILE A 76 -1.26 -18.65 5.40
N THR A 77 -2.58 -18.46 5.55
CA THR A 77 -3.48 -18.18 4.43
C THR A 77 -3.95 -16.73 4.34
N ALA A 78 -3.94 -16.00 5.46
CA ALA A 78 -4.29 -14.58 5.48
C ALA A 78 -3.72 -13.88 6.71
N GLN A 79 -3.50 -12.57 6.59
CA GLN A 79 -3.09 -11.70 7.68
C GLN A 79 -4.00 -10.47 7.71
N PHE A 80 -4.50 -10.10 8.89
CA PHE A 80 -5.41 -8.97 9.08
C PHE A 80 -4.88 -8.03 10.15
N PHE A 81 -4.66 -6.77 9.78
CA PHE A 81 -4.12 -5.73 10.65
C PHE A 81 -5.00 -4.47 10.63
N GLY A 82 -4.78 -3.59 11.61
CA GLY A 82 -5.46 -2.30 11.74
C GLY A 82 -4.46 -1.16 11.97
N HIS A 83 -4.66 -0.40 13.06
CA HIS A 83 -3.80 0.71 13.54
C HIS A 83 -3.81 1.98 12.68
N THR A 84 -3.62 1.87 11.37
CA THR A 84 -3.46 3.05 10.50
C THR A 84 -4.77 3.80 10.27
N HIS A 85 -5.90 3.17 10.56
CA HIS A 85 -7.25 3.67 10.32
C HIS A 85 -7.55 3.94 8.84
N PHE A 86 -6.69 3.51 7.92
CA PHE A 86 -6.87 3.64 6.47
C PHE A 86 -7.12 2.27 5.83
N ASP A 87 -7.74 2.25 4.64
CA ASP A 87 -7.91 1.01 3.86
C ASP A 87 -6.68 0.82 2.97
N GLU A 88 -5.76 -0.02 3.41
CA GLU A 88 -4.49 -0.32 2.74
C GLU A 88 -4.06 -1.77 2.93
N PHE A 89 -3.01 -2.19 2.22
CA PHE A 89 -2.46 -3.54 2.28
C PHE A 89 -0.93 -3.51 2.18
N GLU A 90 -0.25 -4.43 2.87
CA GLU A 90 1.21 -4.58 2.79
C GLU A 90 1.57 -5.88 2.06
N LEU A 91 2.44 -5.79 1.05
CA LEU A 91 2.91 -6.95 0.31
C LEU A 91 4.17 -7.56 0.92
N PHE A 92 4.08 -8.85 1.19
CA PHE A 92 5.21 -9.72 1.52
C PHE A 92 5.70 -10.40 0.23
N TYR A 93 7.01 -10.44 0.07
CA TYR A 93 7.69 -11.08 -1.05
C TYR A 93 8.46 -12.29 -0.56
N ASP A 94 8.16 -13.46 -1.11
CA ASP A 94 9.09 -14.58 -1.09
C ASP A 94 10.04 -14.50 -2.30
N GLU A 95 11.27 -14.95 -2.09
CA GLU A 95 12.31 -15.00 -3.12
C GLU A 95 12.06 -16.16 -4.11
N ASN A 96 11.25 -17.18 -3.77
CA ASN A 96 11.19 -18.43 -4.53
C ASN A 96 9.78 -18.93 -4.95
N ASN A 97 8.66 -18.53 -4.34
CA ASN A 97 7.31 -19.00 -4.71
C ASN A 97 6.16 -18.04 -4.28
N ARG A 98 4.98 -18.07 -4.93
CA ARG A 98 3.94 -17.00 -4.78
C ARG A 98 2.47 -17.47 -4.71
N HIS A 99 2.18 -18.72 -4.37
CA HIS A 99 0.88 -19.32 -4.73
C HIS A 99 -0.03 -19.72 -3.55
N ARG A 100 -0.63 -18.77 -2.79
CA ARG A 100 -1.83 -19.02 -1.93
C ARG A 100 -2.76 -17.80 -1.76
N VAL A 101 -4.07 -18.05 -1.70
CA VAL A 101 -5.12 -17.13 -2.18
C VAL A 101 -6.10 -16.65 -1.10
N VAL A 102 -6.24 -15.33 -0.96
CA VAL A 102 -7.50 -14.72 -0.50
C VAL A 102 -8.41 -14.55 -1.71
N THR A 103 -9.68 -14.95 -1.59
CA THR A 103 -10.59 -15.04 -2.76
C THR A 103 -11.33 -13.75 -3.09
N ASP A 104 -11.61 -12.89 -2.11
CA ASP A 104 -12.06 -11.50 -2.25
C ASP A 104 -12.07 -10.83 -0.87
N HIS A 105 -12.14 -9.51 -0.82
CA HIS A 105 -12.41 -8.75 0.41
C HIS A 105 -13.43 -7.66 0.13
N GLU A 106 -14.27 -7.40 1.12
CA GLU A 106 -15.30 -6.36 1.04
C GLU A 106 -15.13 -5.36 2.16
N THR A 107 -15.17 -4.08 1.82
CA THR A 107 -15.15 -3.00 2.79
C THR A 107 -16.57 -2.43 2.93
N TRP A 108 -17.05 -2.34 4.16
CA TRP A 108 -18.34 -1.76 4.52
C TRP A 108 -18.11 -0.49 5.30
N VAL A 109 -18.88 0.56 5.00
CA VAL A 109 -18.73 1.86 5.64
C VAL A 109 -20.09 2.42 6.05
N MET A 110 -20.03 3.39 6.96
CA MET A 110 -21.16 4.19 7.37
C MET A 110 -20.84 5.65 7.08
N ASN A 111 -21.77 6.36 6.43
CA ASN A 111 -21.63 7.80 6.26
C ASN A 111 -22.02 8.51 7.58
N LEU A 112 -21.04 9.17 8.20
CA LEU A 112 -21.24 9.85 9.48
C LEU A 112 -22.18 11.06 9.37
N GLU A 113 -22.16 11.80 8.25
CA GLU A 113 -23.08 12.92 8.03
C GLU A 113 -24.53 12.43 7.97
N GLU A 114 -24.75 11.32 7.27
CA GLU A 114 -26.06 10.68 7.16
C GLU A 114 -26.54 10.13 8.52
N ALA A 115 -25.66 9.41 9.22
CA ALA A 115 -25.97 8.83 10.53
C ALA A 115 -26.32 9.91 11.56
N ASN A 116 -25.58 11.02 11.58
CA ASN A 116 -25.84 12.16 12.46
C ASN A 116 -27.15 12.87 12.11
N ARG A 117 -27.51 12.97 10.82
CA ARG A 117 -28.77 13.59 10.36
C ARG A 117 -30.00 12.76 10.75
N TYR A 118 -29.93 11.43 10.62
CA TYR A 118 -31.07 10.55 10.86
C TYR A 118 -31.10 9.89 12.25
N GLY A 119 -30.07 10.11 13.06
CA GLY A 119 -29.97 9.58 14.43
C GLY A 119 -29.74 8.06 14.51
N HIS A 120 -29.38 7.40 13.42
CA HIS A 120 -29.05 5.98 13.40
C HIS A 120 -28.01 5.64 12.31
N PRO A 121 -27.11 4.67 12.56
CA PRO A 121 -26.11 4.25 11.60
C PRO A 121 -26.75 3.46 10.45
N ARG A 122 -26.39 3.80 9.21
CA ARG A 122 -26.71 2.98 8.02
C ARG A 122 -25.41 2.51 7.38
N TRP A 123 -25.19 1.20 7.44
CA TRP A 123 -24.03 0.55 6.82
C TRP A 123 -24.34 0.21 5.37
N TYR A 124 -23.40 0.48 4.48
CA TYR A 124 -23.47 0.08 3.08
C TYR A 124 -22.12 -0.46 2.61
N GLN A 125 -22.17 -1.35 1.61
CA GLN A 125 -20.96 -1.87 1.00
C GLN A 125 -20.26 -0.75 0.21
N LEU A 126 -19.02 -0.42 0.56
CA LEU A 126 -18.22 0.54 -0.18
C LEU A 126 -17.67 -0.08 -1.47
N TYR A 127 -17.00 -1.23 -1.35
CA TYR A 127 -16.50 -1.97 -2.50
C TYR A 127 -16.19 -3.44 -2.17
N SER A 128 -16.08 -4.26 -3.22
CA SER A 128 -15.40 -5.55 -3.22
C SER A 128 -14.13 -5.40 -4.03
N ALA A 129 -12.98 -5.87 -3.53
CA ALA A 129 -11.68 -5.61 -4.14
C ALA A 129 -11.58 -6.16 -5.55
N ARG A 130 -12.08 -7.39 -5.78
CA ARG A 130 -12.10 -7.98 -7.12
C ARG A 130 -12.96 -7.20 -8.09
N ARG A 131 -14.16 -6.80 -7.68
CA ARG A 131 -15.08 -6.01 -8.53
C ARG A 131 -14.52 -4.62 -8.80
N ALA A 132 -13.93 -3.98 -7.79
CA ALA A 132 -13.43 -2.62 -7.90
C ALA A 132 -12.17 -2.50 -8.76
N TYR A 133 -11.22 -3.41 -8.60
CA TYR A 133 -9.93 -3.36 -9.32
C TYR A 133 -9.86 -4.34 -10.49
N ASN A 134 -10.97 -5.03 -10.80
CA ASN A 134 -11.06 -6.04 -11.85
C ASN A 134 -9.98 -7.14 -11.71
N MET A 135 -9.85 -7.68 -10.49
CA MET A 135 -8.87 -8.70 -10.15
C MET A 135 -9.51 -10.09 -10.16
N ARG A 136 -8.77 -11.09 -10.65
CA ARG A 136 -9.27 -12.47 -10.72
C ARG A 136 -9.27 -13.13 -9.34
N ASN A 137 -8.31 -12.78 -8.51
CA ASN A 137 -8.11 -13.25 -7.14
C ASN A 137 -7.32 -12.19 -6.36
N LEU A 138 -7.12 -12.38 -5.06
CA LEU A 138 -6.32 -11.48 -4.21
C LEU A 138 -4.95 -12.09 -3.87
N LEU A 139 -4.33 -12.79 -4.84
CA LEU A 139 -2.95 -13.24 -4.69
C LEU A 139 -2.00 -12.05 -4.54
N PRO A 140 -0.87 -12.21 -3.83
CA PRO A 140 0.18 -11.18 -3.76
C PRO A 140 0.63 -10.69 -5.14
N GLU A 141 0.61 -11.55 -6.16
CA GLU A 141 0.94 -11.18 -7.54
C GLU A 141 -0.05 -10.19 -8.17
N GLU A 142 -1.36 -10.39 -7.97
CA GLU A 142 -2.39 -9.49 -8.51
C GLU A 142 -2.34 -8.13 -7.83
N TRP A 143 -2.12 -8.09 -6.51
CA TRP A 143 -1.86 -6.86 -5.78
C TRP A 143 -0.58 -6.15 -6.25
N ASN A 144 0.50 -6.91 -6.43
CA ASN A 144 1.75 -6.40 -6.96
C ASN A 144 1.56 -5.78 -8.35
N ARG A 145 0.74 -6.39 -9.21
CA ARG A 145 0.36 -5.87 -10.53
C ARG A 145 -0.52 -4.63 -10.43
N LEU A 146 -1.47 -4.61 -9.49
CA LEU A 146 -2.33 -3.46 -9.25
C LEU A 146 -1.51 -2.23 -8.88
N VAL A 147 -0.50 -2.35 -8.02
CA VAL A 147 0.40 -1.24 -7.64
C VAL A 147 1.10 -0.64 -8.87
N TYR A 148 1.63 -1.49 -9.77
CA TYR A 148 2.25 -0.99 -11.00
C TYR A 148 1.23 -0.36 -11.97
N LYS A 149 0.00 -0.89 -12.05
CA LYS A 149 -1.07 -0.25 -12.82
C LYS A 149 -1.42 1.12 -12.26
N MET A 150 -1.50 1.26 -10.93
CA MET A 150 -1.76 2.55 -10.27
C MET A 150 -0.62 3.55 -10.48
N ALA A 151 0.62 3.09 -10.60
CA ALA A 151 1.74 3.97 -10.95
C ALA A 151 1.54 4.65 -12.31
N LEU A 152 0.94 3.95 -13.28
CA LEU A 152 0.73 4.43 -14.65
C LEU A 152 -0.64 5.08 -14.89
N ASP A 153 -1.70 4.64 -14.19
CA ASP A 153 -3.07 5.11 -14.36
C ASP A 153 -3.54 5.94 -13.15
N ASP A 154 -3.63 7.26 -13.34
CA ASP A 154 -4.08 8.19 -12.31
C ASP A 154 -5.55 8.06 -11.95
N ASN A 155 -6.41 7.59 -12.86
CA ASN A 155 -7.81 7.33 -12.53
C ASN A 155 -7.94 6.14 -11.58
N LEU A 156 -7.16 5.09 -11.84
CA LEU A 156 -7.09 3.93 -10.97
C LEU A 156 -6.51 4.29 -9.60
N PHE A 157 -5.45 5.10 -9.57
CA PHE A 157 -4.88 5.60 -8.32
C PHE A 157 -5.88 6.49 -7.54
N ARG A 158 -6.57 7.42 -8.20
CA ARG A 158 -7.62 8.24 -7.55
C ARG A 158 -8.76 7.40 -7.00
N LYS A 159 -9.12 6.32 -7.69
CA LYS A 159 -10.11 5.34 -7.19
C LYS A 159 -9.61 4.64 -5.93
N TYR A 160 -8.37 4.15 -5.93
CA TYR A 160 -7.74 3.57 -4.75
C TYR A 160 -7.69 4.57 -3.60
N GLN A 161 -7.23 5.80 -3.85
CA GLN A 161 -7.18 6.87 -2.84
C GLN A 161 -8.55 7.17 -2.24
N ARG A 162 -9.62 7.14 -3.04
CA ARG A 162 -10.99 7.31 -2.54
C ARG A 162 -11.38 6.20 -1.56
N PHE A 163 -10.98 4.96 -1.84
CA PHE A 163 -11.23 3.82 -0.94
C PHE A 163 -10.35 3.87 0.31
N TYR A 164 -9.09 4.29 0.19
CA TYR A 164 -8.17 4.53 1.31
C TYR A 164 -8.79 5.42 2.39
N TRP A 165 -9.44 6.51 1.96
CA TRP A 165 -10.16 7.45 2.81
C TRP A 165 -11.62 7.04 3.11
N LYS A 166 -12.03 5.80 2.81
CA LYS A 166 -13.40 5.29 3.02
C LYS A 166 -14.49 6.19 2.42
N ASN A 167 -14.19 6.80 1.27
CA ASN A 167 -15.07 7.77 0.60
C ASN A 167 -15.41 9.01 1.47
N SER A 168 -14.54 9.34 2.44
CA SER A 168 -14.67 10.56 3.24
C SER A 168 -14.45 11.80 2.38
N VAL A 169 -15.26 12.83 2.65
CA VAL A 169 -15.11 14.16 2.06
C VAL A 169 -13.90 14.92 2.60
N ALA A 170 -13.39 14.54 3.77
CA ALA A 170 -12.21 15.14 4.41
C ALA A 170 -10.88 14.63 3.84
N ARG A 171 -10.86 14.21 2.57
CA ARG A 171 -9.66 13.73 1.87
C ARG A 171 -8.77 14.91 1.48
N GLU A 172 -7.47 14.80 1.76
CA GLU A 172 -6.47 15.74 1.26
C GLU A 172 -6.14 15.49 -0.22
N ASP A 173 -5.80 16.57 -0.93
CA ASP A 173 -5.27 16.48 -2.29
C ASP A 173 -3.91 15.77 -2.29
N CYS A 174 -3.70 14.88 -3.25
CA CYS A 174 -2.50 14.04 -3.33
C CYS A 174 -1.76 14.34 -4.64
N ASP A 175 -0.60 14.95 -4.50
CA ASP A 175 0.36 15.19 -5.57
C ASP A 175 1.15 13.92 -5.91
N SER A 176 2.11 14.02 -6.84
CA SER A 176 2.92 12.89 -7.25
C SER A 176 3.84 12.37 -6.15
N GLU A 177 4.30 13.21 -5.24
CA GLU A 177 5.08 12.80 -4.08
C GLU A 177 4.24 12.01 -3.07
N CYS A 178 2.99 12.43 -2.84
CA CYS A 178 2.01 11.66 -2.11
C CYS A 178 1.73 10.31 -2.80
N LYS A 179 1.54 10.29 -4.12
CA LYS A 179 1.33 9.05 -4.89
C LYS A 179 2.51 8.08 -4.73
N LYS A 180 3.75 8.57 -4.90
CA LYS A 180 4.97 7.76 -4.68
C LYS A 180 4.99 7.19 -3.27
N ARG A 181 4.68 8.00 -2.25
CA ARG A 181 4.62 7.57 -0.86
C ARG A 181 3.62 6.43 -0.66
N MET A 182 2.37 6.64 -1.03
CA MET A 182 1.30 5.64 -0.87
C MET A 182 1.63 4.33 -1.60
N LEU A 183 2.10 4.40 -2.86
CA LEU A 183 2.43 3.20 -3.62
C LEU A 183 3.64 2.45 -3.07
N CYS A 184 4.58 3.16 -2.44
CA CYS A 184 5.75 2.53 -1.83
C CYS A 184 5.43 1.91 -0.48
N ASP A 185 4.54 2.52 0.31
CA ASP A 185 4.09 1.95 1.57
C ASP A 185 3.36 0.60 1.32
N LEU A 186 2.56 0.50 0.24
CA LEU A 186 1.95 -0.77 -0.21
C LEU A 186 2.94 -1.91 -0.51
N LYS A 187 4.20 -1.57 -0.81
CA LYS A 187 5.26 -2.51 -1.18
C LYS A 187 6.17 -2.88 0.00
N SER A 188 6.03 -2.18 1.11
CA SER A 188 6.96 -2.27 2.23
C SER A 188 6.41 -3.18 3.32
N GLY A 189 6.37 -4.50 3.09
CA GLY A 189 6.10 -5.49 4.15
C GLY A 189 7.18 -5.57 5.23
N ARG A 190 8.29 -4.83 5.09
CA ARG A 190 9.37 -4.68 6.07
C ARG A 190 9.50 -3.23 6.50
N SER A 191 9.46 -2.99 7.80
CA SER A 191 9.66 -1.66 8.37
C SER A 191 11.06 -1.13 8.04
N ASN A 192 11.15 0.14 7.65
CA ASN A 192 12.38 0.84 7.29
C ASN A 192 13.14 0.27 6.06
N ASP A 193 12.48 -0.48 5.17
CA ASP A 193 13.06 -1.03 3.92
C ASP A 193 12.62 -0.28 2.65
N ARG A 194 12.01 0.90 2.82
CA ARG A 194 11.40 1.68 1.73
C ARG A 194 12.36 2.01 0.59
N LYS A 195 13.66 2.16 0.84
CA LYS A 195 14.64 2.52 -0.21
C LYS A 195 14.82 1.41 -1.24
N HIS A 196 14.72 0.14 -0.86
CA HIS A 196 14.96 -0.98 -1.77
C HIS A 196 13.67 -1.39 -2.51
N THR A 197 12.53 -1.38 -1.82
CA THR A 197 11.23 -1.79 -2.39
C THR A 197 10.61 -0.74 -3.33
N CYS A 198 10.95 0.55 -3.16
CA CYS A 198 10.30 1.67 -3.83
C CYS A 198 10.99 2.11 -5.15
N ALA A 199 12.27 1.81 -5.36
CA ALA A 199 13.08 2.41 -6.44
C ALA A 199 12.44 2.30 -7.83
N LYS A 200 11.90 1.13 -8.17
CA LYS A 200 11.25 0.87 -9.48
C LYS A 200 9.92 1.60 -9.66
N ILE A 201 9.19 1.87 -8.59
CA ILE A 201 7.89 2.57 -8.66
C ILE A 201 8.13 4.07 -8.83
N THR A 202 9.06 4.62 -8.07
CA THR A 202 9.46 6.02 -8.19
C THR A 202 9.83 6.35 -9.64
N GLU A 203 10.67 5.51 -10.26
CA GLU A 203 11.06 5.67 -11.67
C GLU A 203 9.86 5.67 -12.62
N GLN A 204 8.91 4.75 -12.44
CA GLN A 204 7.72 4.68 -13.31
C GLN A 204 6.79 5.89 -13.17
N VAL A 205 6.61 6.39 -11.94
CA VAL A 205 5.81 7.60 -11.70
C VAL A 205 6.47 8.81 -12.35
N GLU A 206 7.79 8.95 -12.22
CA GLU A 206 8.55 10.06 -12.82
C GLU A 206 8.54 10.03 -14.36
N ILE A 207 8.65 8.84 -14.96
CA ILE A 207 8.54 8.68 -16.42
C ILE A 207 7.15 9.12 -16.90
N GLN A 208 6.09 8.70 -16.20
CA GLN A 208 4.72 9.01 -16.58
C GLN A 208 4.42 10.52 -16.49
N GLU A 209 4.95 11.20 -15.47
CA GLU A 209 4.88 12.66 -15.41
C GLU A 209 5.56 13.27 -16.64
N ARG A 210 6.80 12.87 -16.93
CA ARG A 210 7.57 13.42 -18.06
C ARG A 210 6.87 13.24 -19.40
N THR A 211 6.28 12.07 -19.66
CA THR A 211 5.52 11.81 -20.89
C THR A 211 4.22 12.60 -20.95
N GLY A 212 3.53 12.80 -19.82
CA GLY A 212 2.34 13.64 -19.76
C GLY A 212 2.63 15.10 -20.15
N TRP A 213 3.77 15.65 -19.72
CA TRP A 213 4.20 16.99 -20.13
C TRP A 213 4.55 17.07 -21.61
N THR A 214 5.27 16.07 -22.15
CA THR A 214 5.57 16.06 -23.60
C THR A 214 4.30 15.93 -24.43
N ASP A 215 3.38 15.06 -24.03
CA ASP A 215 2.10 14.86 -24.72
C ASP A 215 1.24 16.11 -24.63
N TRP A 216 1.22 16.82 -23.49
CA TRP A 216 0.56 18.12 -23.34
C TRP A 216 1.17 19.19 -24.26
N ILE A 217 2.50 19.26 -24.38
CA ILE A 217 3.17 20.16 -25.32
C ILE A 217 2.77 19.82 -26.76
N TYR A 218 2.90 18.56 -27.17
CA TYR A 218 2.60 18.14 -28.55
C TYR A 218 1.11 18.20 -28.90
N SER A 219 0.21 17.98 -27.94
CA SER A 219 -1.24 18.17 -28.12
C SER A 219 -1.65 19.65 -28.14
N GLY A 220 -0.91 20.52 -27.45
CA GLY A 220 -0.99 21.98 -27.61
C GLY A 220 -0.48 22.47 -28.98
N PHE A 221 0.39 21.69 -29.64
CA PHE A 221 0.87 21.92 -31.00
C PHE A 221 0.13 21.10 -32.08
N SER A 222 -1.05 20.55 -31.79
CA SER A 222 -1.86 19.88 -32.82
C SER A 222 -2.39 20.92 -33.83
N ILE A 223 -1.78 20.91 -35.01
CA ILE A 223 -1.92 21.89 -36.08
C ILE A 223 -3.25 21.69 -36.81
N THR A 224 -4.16 22.66 -36.70
CA THR A 224 -5.05 23.01 -37.82
C THR A 224 -4.56 24.28 -38.48
N SER A 225 -3.91 24.10 -39.62
CA SER A 225 -3.87 25.01 -40.78
C SER A 225 -3.26 26.42 -40.62
N LEU A 226 -2.13 26.61 -41.32
CA LEU A 226 -1.73 27.84 -42.03
C LEU A 226 -1.53 29.13 -41.20
N ALA A 227 -0.33 29.29 -40.64
CA ALA A 227 0.53 30.48 -40.77
C ALA A 227 1.64 30.39 -39.72
N VAL A 228 2.90 30.34 -40.16
CA VAL A 228 4.06 30.51 -39.29
C VAL A 228 4.07 31.97 -38.83
N VAL A 229 3.52 32.22 -37.65
CA VAL A 229 3.86 33.40 -36.84
C VAL A 229 4.59 32.83 -35.63
N ILE A 230 5.91 32.98 -35.61
CA ILE A 230 6.77 32.56 -34.51
C ILE A 230 6.51 33.52 -33.34
N PRO A 231 5.89 33.11 -32.21
CA PRO A 231 5.94 33.90 -30.99
C PRO A 231 7.20 33.46 -30.24
N VAL A 232 8.10 34.39 -29.99
CA VAL A 232 9.24 34.19 -29.09
C VAL A 232 8.66 33.95 -27.69
N ALA A 233 8.60 32.69 -27.25
CA ALA A 233 8.29 32.34 -25.87
C ALA A 233 9.60 32.04 -25.13
N ALA A 234 9.94 32.91 -24.18
CA ALA A 234 11.04 32.68 -23.26
C ALA A 234 10.63 31.59 -22.26
N VAL A 235 11.41 30.51 -22.19
CA VAL A 235 11.26 29.46 -21.18
C VAL A 235 12.34 29.67 -20.12
N VAL A 236 11.92 29.95 -18.90
CA VAL A 236 12.81 29.98 -17.73
C VAL A 236 12.83 28.58 -17.11
N ILE A 237 13.91 27.83 -17.31
CA ILE A 237 14.24 26.63 -16.54
C ILE A 237 15.36 27.02 -15.57
N PRO A 238 15.32 26.65 -14.27
CA PRO A 238 16.40 26.98 -13.37
C PRO A 238 17.67 26.23 -13.78
N ASN A 239 18.74 27.00 -14.02
CA ASN A 239 20.16 26.60 -14.04
C ASN A 239 20.77 25.88 -15.26
N VAL A 240 20.19 25.92 -16.47
CA VAL A 240 21.00 25.62 -17.68
C VAL A 240 20.53 26.45 -18.88
N LEU A 241 21.42 27.31 -19.41
CA LEU A 241 21.18 28.08 -20.64
C LEU A 241 21.88 27.37 -21.80
N TYR A 242 21.10 26.72 -22.69
CA TYR A 242 21.59 26.27 -23.98
C TYR A 242 21.20 27.29 -25.05
N PHE A 243 22.18 27.85 -25.75
CA PHE A 243 21.96 28.58 -27.00
C PHE A 243 22.06 27.57 -28.15
N PHE A 244 20.95 27.30 -28.84
CA PHE A 244 20.99 26.71 -30.18
C PHE A 244 21.03 27.86 -31.20
N PHE A 245 22.17 28.01 -31.87
CA PHE A 245 22.20 28.65 -33.19
C PHE A 245 21.81 27.56 -34.21
N PHE A 246 20.90 27.93 -35.11
CA PHE A 246 20.16 27.07 -36.04
C PHE A 246 20.95 25.94 -36.72
#